data_AF-A0A955I6Y1-F1
#
_entry.id   AF-A0A955I6Y1-F1
#
_cell.length_a   1.000
_cell.length_b   1.000
_cell.length_c   1.000
_cell.angle_alpha   90.00
_cell.angle_beta   90.00
_cell.angle_gamma   90.00
#
_symmetry.space_group_name_H-M   'P 1'
#
loop_
_entity.id
_entity.type
_entity.pdbx_description
1 polymer ?
#
loop_
_entity_poly.entity_id
_entity_poly.type
_entity_poly.pdbx_seq_one_letter_code
_entity_poly.pdbx_strand_id
1 'polypeptide(L)'
;PVGIFLVPALILEYFEQRGWKASKTKWDVFATIVPGAGLLGYMGYLWATKGNPLLFLSGQSEWSRSTSFQVPEFAQQFSEHAADLLAYQGDNMAFAIANSTDFLFLIFGLIIGALVLIQYRVSYGVYVLISVSFAAFTGSFHSIPRFLLVLFPIFFLLAHWGRKPGVWGGLIAISAVLFAIFSMMVANLWWVA
;
A
#
# COMPACT_ATOMS: atom_id res chain seq x y z
N PRO A 1 -4.65 -7.78 -2.81
CA PRO A 1 -5.60 -6.71 -3.22
C PRO A 1 -4.96 -5.59 -4.03
N VAL A 2 -3.87 -4.96 -3.57
CA VAL A 2 -3.34 -3.72 -4.19
C VAL A 2 -2.92 -3.83 -5.66
N GLY A 3 -2.55 -5.02 -6.14
CA GLY A 3 -2.20 -5.24 -7.55
C GLY A 3 -3.34 -4.93 -8.54
N ILE A 4 -4.61 -4.96 -8.10
CA ILE A 4 -5.74 -4.56 -8.94
C ILE A 4 -5.69 -3.07 -9.30
N PHE A 5 -5.06 -2.23 -8.46
CA PHE A 5 -4.92 -0.80 -8.71
C PHE A 5 -3.89 -0.47 -9.80
N LEU A 6 -3.16 -1.48 -10.31
CA LEU A 6 -2.43 -1.32 -11.57
C LEU A 6 -3.39 -1.08 -12.74
N VAL A 7 -4.62 -1.60 -12.72
CA VAL A 7 -5.58 -1.42 -13.80
C VAL A 7 -5.91 0.07 -14.03
N PRO A 8 -6.44 0.83 -13.04
CA PRO A 8 -6.69 2.25 -13.24
C PRO A 8 -5.40 3.04 -13.55
N ALA A 9 -4.25 2.67 -12.98
CA ALA A 9 -2.97 3.31 -13.28
C ALA A 9 -2.52 3.09 -14.74
N LEU A 10 -2.67 1.88 -15.27
CA LEU A 10 -2.33 1.56 -16.66
C LEU A 10 -3.31 2.15 -17.66
N ILE A 11 -4.60 2.24 -17.31
CA ILE A 11 -5.59 2.96 -18.12
C ILE A 11 -5.20 4.43 -18.22
N LEU A 12 -4.83 5.05 -17.09
CA LEU A 12 -4.37 6.43 -17.04
C LEU A 12 -3.10 6.63 -17.90
N GLU A 13 -2.09 5.78 -17.73
CA GLU A 13 -0.87 5.79 -18.54
C GLU A 13 -1.17 5.64 -20.04
N TYR A 14 -2.09 4.74 -20.41
CA TYR A 14 -2.47 4.47 -21.80
C TYR A 14 -3.01 5.73 -22.50
N PHE A 15 -3.89 6.46 -21.83
CA PHE A 15 -4.48 7.70 -22.35
C PHE A 15 -3.50 8.86 -22.30
N GLU A 16 -2.68 8.96 -21.26
CA GLU A 16 -1.62 9.97 -21.13
C GLU A 16 -0.63 9.89 -22.31
N GLN A 17 -0.14 8.69 -22.62
CA GLN A 17 0.76 8.44 -23.76
C GLN A 17 0.14 8.78 -25.13
N ARG A 18 -1.19 8.83 -25.23
CA ARG A 18 -1.93 9.17 -26.45
C ARG A 18 -2.42 10.61 -26.49
N GLY A 19 -2.10 11.41 -25.48
CA GLY A 19 -2.55 12.78 -25.33
C GLY A 19 -4.08 12.87 -25.21
N TRP A 20 -4.70 11.91 -24.52
CA TRP A 20 -6.14 11.89 -24.23
C TRP A 20 -7.06 11.86 -25.47
N LYS A 21 -6.54 11.43 -26.62
CA LYS A 21 -7.32 11.33 -27.87
C LYS A 21 -7.95 9.95 -28.02
N ALA A 22 -9.25 9.84 -27.79
CA ALA A 22 -10.00 8.59 -27.92
C ALA A 22 -9.86 7.94 -29.31
N SER A 23 -9.71 8.73 -30.38
CA SER A 23 -9.48 8.26 -31.75
C SER A 23 -8.16 7.50 -31.94
N LYS A 24 -7.22 7.60 -31.00
CA LYS A 24 -5.94 6.86 -31.00
C LYS A 24 -6.00 5.56 -30.19
N THR A 25 -7.15 5.24 -29.59
CA THR A 25 -7.37 4.00 -28.85
C THR A 25 -7.44 2.84 -29.82
N LYS A 26 -6.67 1.80 -29.55
CA LYS A 26 -6.66 0.54 -30.30
C LYS A 26 -6.99 -0.61 -29.36
N TRP A 27 -7.08 -1.82 -29.90
CA TRP A 27 -7.33 -3.06 -29.14
C TRP A 27 -6.28 -3.35 -28.06
N ASP A 28 -5.11 -2.71 -28.10
CA ASP A 28 -4.09 -2.82 -27.06
C ASP A 28 -4.52 -2.22 -25.70
N VAL A 29 -5.60 -1.42 -25.66
CA VAL A 29 -6.18 -0.93 -24.39
C VAL A 29 -6.62 -2.07 -23.48
N PHE A 30 -7.02 -3.22 -24.05
CA PHE A 30 -7.38 -4.41 -23.28
C PHE A 30 -6.17 -5.04 -22.56
N ALA A 31 -4.93 -4.70 -22.91
CA ALA A 31 -3.78 -5.13 -22.12
C ALA A 31 -3.77 -4.50 -20.72
N THR A 32 -4.40 -3.33 -20.53
CA THR A 32 -4.44 -2.62 -19.24
C THR A 32 -5.23 -3.34 -18.15
N ILE A 33 -6.14 -4.25 -18.54
CA ILE A 33 -6.96 -5.04 -17.60
C ILE A 33 -6.32 -6.39 -17.23
N VAL A 34 -5.23 -6.78 -17.89
CA VAL A 34 -4.53 -8.06 -17.65
C VAL A 34 -4.11 -8.24 -16.18
N PRO A 35 -3.63 -7.21 -15.44
CA PRO A 35 -3.35 -7.37 -14.01
C PRO A 35 -4.56 -7.82 -13.18
N GLY A 36 -5.79 -7.53 -13.64
CA GLY A 36 -7.02 -8.00 -13.02
C GLY A 36 -7.38 -9.45 -13.33
N ALA A 37 -6.77 -10.08 -14.34
CA ALA A 37 -7.07 -11.46 -14.72
C ALA A 37 -6.73 -12.46 -13.60
N GLY A 38 -5.69 -12.20 -12.80
CA GLY A 38 -5.36 -13.04 -11.65
C GLY A 38 -6.48 -13.05 -10.59
N LEU A 39 -7.10 -11.89 -10.34
CA LEU A 39 -8.26 -11.79 -9.45
C LEU A 39 -9.45 -12.57 -10.04
N LEU A 40 -9.72 -12.42 -11.33
CA LEU A 40 -10.80 -13.15 -12.00
C LEU A 40 -10.57 -14.67 -11.96
N GLY A 41 -9.33 -15.13 -12.14
CA GLY A 41 -8.96 -16.54 -12.00
C GLY A 41 -9.20 -17.07 -10.59
N TYR A 42 -8.83 -16.29 -9.57
CA TYR A 42 -9.11 -16.64 -8.17
C TYR A 42 -10.61 -16.66 -7.85
N MET A 43 -11.37 -15.68 -8.35
CA MET A 43 -12.84 -15.65 -8.23
C MET A 43 -13.49 -16.88 -8.91
N GLY A 44 -12.99 -17.28 -10.09
CA GLY A 44 -13.43 -18.49 -10.78
C GLY A 44 -13.14 -19.75 -9.98
N TYR A 45 -11.95 -19.84 -9.37
CA TYR A 45 -11.60 -20.94 -8.46
C TYR A 45 -12.55 -21.01 -7.25
N LEU A 46 -12.82 -19.86 -6.61
CA LEU A 46 -13.76 -19.80 -5.47
C LEU A 46 -15.19 -20.15 -5.87
N TRP A 47 -15.61 -19.73 -7.06
CA TRP A 47 -16.91 -20.12 -7.58
C TRP A 47 -17.00 -21.64 -7.81
N ALA A 48 -15.99 -22.23 -8.46
CA ALA A 48 -15.95 -23.67 -8.73
C ALA A 48 -15.88 -24.54 -7.46
N THR A 49 -15.19 -24.07 -6.41
CA THR A 49 -14.94 -24.86 -5.20
C THR A 49 -15.84 -24.54 -4.02
N LYS A 50 -16.37 -23.31 -3.95
CA LYS A 50 -17.15 -22.80 -2.80
C LYS A 50 -18.50 -22.20 -3.20
N GLY A 51 -18.81 -22.10 -4.49
CA GLY A 51 -20.06 -21.52 -4.99
C GLY A 51 -20.15 -19.99 -4.88
N ASN A 52 -19.17 -19.32 -4.26
CA ASN A 52 -19.16 -17.87 -4.06
C ASN A 52 -17.83 -17.25 -4.54
N PRO A 53 -17.81 -16.54 -5.68
CA PRO A 53 -16.59 -15.91 -6.22
C PRO A 53 -16.02 -14.79 -5.32
N LEU A 54 -16.83 -14.23 -4.43
CA LEU A 54 -16.47 -13.10 -3.56
C LEU A 54 -16.18 -13.52 -2.11
N LEU A 55 -15.98 -14.81 -1.86
CA LEU A 55 -15.75 -15.35 -0.50
C LEU A 55 -14.55 -14.70 0.23
N PHE A 56 -13.57 -14.18 -0.49
CA PHE A 56 -12.43 -13.48 0.12
C PHE A 56 -12.80 -12.14 0.77
N LEU A 57 -13.93 -11.53 0.40
CA LEU A 57 -14.43 -10.31 1.01
C LEU A 57 -14.99 -10.59 2.42
N SER A 58 -15.70 -11.70 2.61
CA SER A 58 -16.16 -12.10 3.94
C SER A 58 -15.01 -12.47 4.88
N GLY A 59 -13.87 -12.91 4.34
CA GLY A 59 -12.67 -13.17 5.15
C GLY A 59 -11.96 -11.92 5.67
N GLN A 60 -12.36 -10.70 5.26
CA GLN A 60 -11.74 -9.47 5.76
C GLN A 60 -12.12 -9.18 7.23
N SER A 61 -13.32 -9.55 7.67
CA SER A 61 -13.77 -9.30 9.04
C SER A 61 -12.92 -10.01 10.09
N GLU A 62 -12.35 -11.17 9.75
CA GLU A 62 -11.42 -11.93 10.61
C GLU A 62 -10.14 -11.16 10.93
N TRP A 63 -9.80 -10.15 10.12
CA TRP A 63 -8.62 -9.29 10.31
C TRP A 63 -8.96 -7.92 10.89
N SER A 64 -10.14 -7.79 11.51
CA SER A 64 -10.69 -6.50 11.97
C SER A 64 -10.77 -5.47 10.84
N ARG A 65 -10.94 -5.93 9.60
CA ARG A 65 -11.08 -5.07 8.42
C ARG A 65 -12.53 -5.05 7.97
N SER A 66 -12.96 -3.88 7.51
CA SER A 66 -14.26 -3.69 6.89
C SER A 66 -14.11 -3.55 5.37
N THR A 67 -15.10 -4.03 4.63
CA THR A 67 -15.18 -3.86 3.17
C THR A 67 -15.76 -2.51 2.78
N SER A 68 -16.22 -1.71 3.73
CA SER A 68 -16.80 -0.39 3.54
C SER A 68 -15.80 0.72 3.87
N PHE A 69 -15.76 1.75 3.02
CA PHE A 69 -15.02 2.97 3.33
C PHE A 69 -15.71 3.72 4.47
N GLN A 70 -14.99 3.84 5.58
CA GLN A 70 -15.52 4.31 6.86
C GLN A 70 -14.65 5.50 7.30
N VAL A 71 -15.02 6.70 6.82
CA VAL A 71 -14.23 7.93 6.99
C VAL A 71 -14.12 8.36 8.45
N PRO A 72 -15.20 8.34 9.27
CA PRO A 72 -15.09 8.62 10.70
C PRO A 72 -14.10 7.70 11.42
N GLU A 73 -14.15 6.40 11.11
CA GLU A 73 -13.29 5.37 11.69
C GLU A 73 -11.83 5.57 11.28
N PHE A 74 -11.58 5.95 10.03
CA PHE A 74 -10.24 6.35 9.58
C PHE A 74 -9.73 7.56 10.36
N ALA A 75 -10.53 8.61 10.52
CA ALA A 75 -10.13 9.83 11.22
C ALA A 75 -9.83 9.55 12.71
N GLN A 76 -10.66 8.72 13.35
CA GLN A 76 -10.44 8.26 14.71
C GLN A 76 -9.11 7.50 14.81
N GLN A 77 -8.92 6.45 14.01
CA GLN A 77 -7.67 5.67 14.01
C GLN A 77 -6.44 6.52 13.74
N PHE A 78 -6.53 7.44 12.78
CA PHE A 78 -5.46 8.39 12.50
C PHE A 78 -5.10 9.22 13.73
N SER A 79 -6.10 9.74 14.45
CA SER A 79 -5.88 10.54 15.66
C SER A 79 -5.29 9.73 16.81
N GLU A 80 -5.74 8.49 17.00
CA GLU A 80 -5.24 7.58 18.05
C GLU A 80 -3.78 7.21 17.79
N HIS A 81 -3.43 6.79 16.57
CA HIS A 81 -2.05 6.45 16.21
C HIS A 81 -1.12 7.67 16.25
N ALA A 82 -1.61 8.86 15.91
CA ALA A 82 -0.85 10.09 16.04
C ALA A 82 -0.59 10.44 17.52
N ALA A 83 -1.57 10.23 18.40
CA ALA A 83 -1.42 10.43 19.84
C ALA A 83 -0.44 9.43 20.45
N ASP A 84 -0.56 8.14 20.09
CA ASP A 84 0.33 7.07 20.57
C ASP A 84 1.80 7.31 20.19
N LEU A 85 2.04 7.87 19.01
CA LEU A 85 3.39 8.24 18.55
C LEU A 85 4.01 9.35 19.41
N LEU A 86 3.20 10.28 19.92
CA LEU A 86 3.66 11.47 20.67
C LEU A 86 3.72 11.24 22.17
N ALA A 87 2.80 10.45 22.72
CA ALA A 87 2.66 10.22 24.14
C ALA A 87 2.21 8.78 24.37
N TYR A 88 3.14 7.84 24.25
CA TYR A 88 2.87 6.45 24.56
C TYR A 88 2.43 6.29 26.03
N GLN A 89 1.20 5.80 26.21
CA GLN A 89 0.57 5.60 27.53
C GLN A 89 0.22 4.12 27.80
N GLY A 90 0.64 3.20 26.94
CA GLY A 90 0.29 1.78 27.05
C GLY A 90 1.24 0.96 27.93
N ASP A 91 0.84 -0.27 28.23
CA ASP A 91 1.66 -1.26 28.94
C ASP A 91 2.43 -2.21 27.99
N ASN A 92 2.07 -2.22 26.70
CA ASN A 92 2.66 -3.11 25.69
C ASN A 92 3.57 -2.37 24.68
N MET A 93 4.85 -2.29 25.01
CA MET A 93 5.87 -1.62 24.18
C MET A 93 5.97 -2.22 22.78
N ALA A 94 5.80 -3.54 22.65
CA ALA A 94 5.87 -4.23 21.37
C ALA A 94 4.74 -3.79 20.43
N PHE A 95 3.52 -3.70 20.97
CA PHE A 95 2.35 -3.22 20.24
C PHE A 95 2.51 -1.77 19.81
N ALA A 96 3.04 -0.92 20.69
CA ALA A 96 3.29 0.48 20.35
C ALA A 96 4.35 0.65 19.26
N ILE A 97 5.43 -0.12 19.30
CA ILE A 97 6.44 -0.11 18.23
C ILE A 97 5.80 -0.54 16.90
N ALA A 98 4.98 -1.61 16.90
CA ALA A 98 4.29 -2.08 15.70
C ALA A 98 3.34 -1.02 15.12
N ASN A 99 2.43 -0.47 15.95
CA ASN A 99 1.48 0.55 15.51
C ASN A 99 2.15 1.83 15.04
N SER A 100 3.17 2.31 15.78
CA SER A 100 3.95 3.49 15.40
C SER A 100 4.64 3.26 14.06
N THR A 101 5.18 2.05 13.85
CA THR A 101 5.81 1.70 12.58
C THR A 101 4.80 1.70 11.44
N ASP A 102 3.66 1.03 11.60
CA ASP A 102 2.59 0.99 10.59
C ASP A 102 2.10 2.42 10.24
N PHE A 103 1.93 3.29 11.25
CA PHE A 103 1.53 4.67 11.07
C PHE A 103 2.60 5.51 10.35
N LEU A 104 3.87 5.39 10.75
CA LEU A 104 4.97 6.09 10.06
C LEU A 104 5.10 5.63 8.60
N PHE A 105 4.90 4.35 8.32
CA PHE A 105 4.88 3.84 6.95
C PHE A 105 3.65 4.34 6.17
N LEU A 106 2.48 4.50 6.79
CA LEU A 106 1.33 5.15 6.15
C LEU A 106 1.68 6.58 5.72
N ILE A 107 2.24 7.39 6.62
CA ILE A 107 2.66 8.76 6.32
C ILE A 107 3.72 8.77 5.21
N PHE A 108 4.74 7.90 5.32
CA PHE A 108 5.75 7.72 4.30
C PHE A 108 5.14 7.37 2.93
N GLY A 109 4.21 6.42 2.88
CA GLY A 109 3.53 6.00 1.64
C GLY A 109 2.75 7.13 0.98
N LEU A 110 2.03 7.94 1.77
CA LEU A 110 1.29 9.10 1.27
C LEU A 110 2.22 10.19 0.74
N ILE A 111 3.27 10.52 1.49
CA ILE A 111 4.26 11.53 1.09
C ILE A 111 4.99 11.09 -0.18
N ILE A 112 5.53 9.87 -0.21
CA ILE A 112 6.22 9.35 -1.39
C ILE A 112 5.26 9.25 -2.58
N GLY A 113 4.02 8.81 -2.37
CA GLY A 113 3.02 8.77 -3.43
C GLY A 113 2.77 10.14 -4.05
N ALA A 114 2.63 11.18 -3.22
CA ALA A 114 2.50 12.57 -3.68
C ALA A 114 3.77 13.05 -4.42
N LEU A 115 4.96 12.71 -3.92
CA LEU A 115 6.21 13.09 -4.58
C LEU A 115 6.40 12.36 -5.92
N VAL A 116 6.01 11.09 -6.03
CA VAL A 116 5.99 10.36 -7.31
C VAL A 116 5.00 11.01 -8.28
N LEU A 117 3.81 11.40 -7.81
CA LEU A 117 2.80 12.09 -8.61
C LEU A 117 3.34 13.39 -9.22
N ILE A 118 4.10 14.16 -8.44
CA ILE A 118 4.60 15.48 -8.81
C ILE A 118 5.91 15.40 -9.62
N GLN A 119 6.81 14.47 -9.28
CA GLN A 119 8.16 14.43 -9.86
C GLN A 119 8.32 13.45 -11.03
N TYR A 120 7.38 12.51 -11.22
CA TYR A 120 7.50 11.44 -12.23
C TYR A 120 6.33 11.39 -13.20
N ARG A 121 5.41 10.45 -12.99
CA ARG A 121 4.25 10.21 -13.86
C ARG A 121 3.01 10.17 -12.99
N VAL A 122 1.95 10.78 -13.50
CA VAL A 122 0.67 10.84 -12.80
C VAL A 122 0.15 9.43 -12.54
N SER A 123 0.24 8.54 -13.54
CA SER A 123 -0.11 7.12 -13.42
C SER A 123 0.55 6.41 -12.23
N TYR A 124 1.84 6.69 -12.00
CA TYR A 124 2.62 6.08 -10.93
C TYR A 124 2.23 6.61 -9.56
N GLY A 125 2.05 7.93 -9.45
CA GLY A 125 1.58 8.56 -8.22
C GLY A 125 0.17 8.08 -7.85
N VAL A 126 -0.73 8.00 -8.83
CA VAL A 126 -2.09 7.46 -8.66
C VAL A 126 -2.06 6.01 -8.21
N TYR A 127 -1.21 5.16 -8.80
CA TYR A 127 -1.05 3.77 -8.37
C TYR A 127 -0.67 3.67 -6.89
N VAL A 128 0.34 4.46 -6.47
CA VAL A 128 0.80 4.46 -5.07
C VAL A 128 -0.29 4.98 -4.14
N LEU A 129 -0.85 6.16 -4.42
CA LEU A 129 -1.83 6.81 -3.55
C LEU A 129 -3.09 5.98 -3.39
N ILE A 130 -3.68 5.46 -4.49
CA ILE A 130 -4.88 4.63 -4.39
C ILE A 130 -4.58 3.34 -3.59
N SER A 131 -3.42 2.71 -3.81
CA SER A 131 -3.05 1.48 -3.10
C SER A 131 -2.89 1.70 -1.60
N VAL A 132 -2.23 2.80 -1.20
CA VAL A 132 -2.02 3.16 0.20
C VAL A 132 -3.32 3.58 0.87
N SER A 133 -4.09 4.44 0.22
CA SER A 133 -5.40 4.86 0.72
C SER A 133 -6.33 3.68 0.89
N PHE A 134 -6.41 2.79 -0.09
CA PHE A 134 -7.24 1.58 0.03
C PHE A 134 -6.82 0.74 1.24
N ALA A 135 -5.52 0.50 1.44
CA ALA A 135 -5.05 -0.25 2.59
C ALA A 135 -5.45 0.43 3.91
N ALA A 136 -5.30 1.76 4.00
CA ALA A 136 -5.62 2.53 5.21
C ALA A 136 -7.13 2.61 5.51
N PHE A 137 -7.98 2.70 4.48
CA PHE A 137 -9.43 2.78 4.64
C PHE A 137 -10.11 1.44 4.91
N THR A 138 -9.37 0.31 4.87
CA THR A 138 -9.94 -1.01 5.19
C THR A 138 -10.20 -1.22 6.68
N GLY A 139 -10.02 -0.21 7.53
CA GLY A 139 -10.37 -0.23 8.95
C GLY A 139 -9.24 -0.64 9.89
N SER A 140 -8.02 -0.85 9.38
CA SER A 140 -6.83 -1.09 10.19
C SER A 140 -5.57 -0.65 9.45
N PHE A 141 -4.64 -0.02 10.16
CA PHE A 141 -3.29 0.29 9.66
C PHE A 141 -2.32 -0.89 9.74
N HIS A 142 -2.79 -2.06 10.19
CA HIS A 142 -1.91 -3.22 10.31
C HIS A 142 -1.28 -3.61 8.96
N SER A 143 0.04 -3.84 9.01
CA SER A 143 0.83 -4.29 7.87
C SER A 143 0.91 -3.30 6.69
N ILE A 144 0.78 -1.99 6.92
CA ILE A 144 1.02 -0.97 5.87
C ILE A 144 2.38 -1.16 5.17
N PRO A 145 3.51 -1.45 5.84
CA PRO A 145 4.79 -1.70 5.19
C PRO A 145 4.69 -2.77 4.10
N ARG A 146 3.94 -3.86 4.34
CA ARG A 146 3.74 -4.94 3.36
C ARG A 146 3.04 -4.45 2.09
N PHE A 147 2.06 -3.56 2.23
CA PHE A 147 1.36 -3.00 1.07
C PHE A 147 2.25 -2.07 0.26
N LEU A 148 3.20 -1.37 0.89
CA LEU A 148 4.14 -0.48 0.22
C LEU A 148 5.24 -1.23 -0.53
N LEU A 149 5.68 -2.38 0.00
CA LEU A 149 6.77 -3.17 -0.58
C LEU A 149 6.52 -3.61 -2.03
N VAL A 150 5.26 -3.71 -2.46
CA VAL A 150 4.90 -4.12 -3.84
C VAL A 150 4.66 -2.93 -4.77
N LEU A 151 4.77 -1.69 -4.27
CA LEU A 151 4.54 -0.47 -5.04
C LEU A 151 5.85 0.00 -5.68
N PHE A 152 6.21 -0.62 -6.80
CA PHE A 152 7.47 -0.37 -7.51
C PHE A 152 7.83 1.12 -7.73
N PRO A 153 6.90 2.09 -7.95
CA PRO A 153 7.29 3.48 -8.17
C PRO A 153 7.96 4.14 -6.96
N ILE A 154 7.68 3.66 -5.73
CA ILE A 154 8.38 4.10 -4.52
C ILE A 154 9.88 3.90 -4.69
N PHE A 155 10.28 2.71 -5.15
CA PHE A 155 11.68 2.36 -5.34
C PHE A 155 12.34 3.12 -6.48
N PHE A 156 11.58 3.53 -7.52
CA PHE A 156 12.12 4.39 -8.58
C PHE A 156 12.52 5.77 -8.06
N LEU A 157 11.68 6.39 -7.24
CA LEU A 157 11.99 7.68 -6.62
C LEU A 157 13.19 7.55 -5.68
N LEU A 158 13.18 6.55 -4.79
CA LEU A 158 14.28 6.32 -3.85
C LEU A 158 15.60 6.01 -4.56
N ALA A 159 15.59 5.20 -5.62
CA ALA A 159 16.78 4.90 -6.41
C ALA A 159 17.33 6.15 -7.13
N HIS A 160 16.44 7.03 -7.61
CA HIS A 160 16.85 8.28 -8.22
C HIS A 160 17.50 9.24 -7.21
N TRP A 161 16.90 9.41 -6.03
CA TRP A 161 17.51 10.21 -4.97
C TRP A 161 18.80 9.59 -4.43
N GLY A 162 18.87 8.27 -4.36
CA GLY A 162 20.05 7.48 -3.98
C GLY A 162 21.24 7.64 -4.93
N ARG A 163 21.10 8.32 -6.07
CA ARG A 163 22.27 8.73 -6.88
C ARG A 163 23.18 9.71 -6.13
N LYS A 164 22.67 10.41 -5.11
CA LYS A 164 23.45 11.28 -4.24
C LYS A 164 24.04 10.47 -3.08
N PRO A 165 25.38 10.44 -2.89
CA PRO A 165 26.01 9.57 -1.89
C PRO A 165 25.48 9.74 -0.46
N GLY A 166 25.21 10.97 -0.04
CA GLY A 166 24.66 11.24 1.30
C GLY A 166 23.25 10.68 1.49
N VAL A 167 22.40 10.78 0.46
CA VAL A 167 21.03 10.22 0.51
C VAL A 167 21.08 8.69 0.49
N TRP A 168 21.94 8.11 -0.34
CA TRP A 168 22.16 6.67 -0.37
C TRP A 168 22.61 6.11 0.98
N GLY A 169 23.62 6.73 1.60
CA GLY A 169 24.07 6.36 2.93
C GLY A 169 22.95 6.44 3.97
N GLY A 170 22.13 7.51 3.92
CA GLY A 170 20.96 7.64 4.78
C GLY A 170 19.92 6.54 4.56
N LEU A 171 19.60 6.21 3.31
CA LEU A 171 18.67 5.13 2.96
C LEU A 171 19.15 3.76 3.45
N ILE A 172 20.44 3.45 3.29
CA ILE A 172 21.04 2.22 3.82
C ILE A 172 20.97 2.21 5.34
N ALA A 173 21.36 3.30 6.01
CA ALA A 173 21.37 3.37 7.47
C ALA A 173 19.96 3.17 8.04
N ILE A 174 18.96 3.87 7.50
CA ILE A 174 17.55 3.72 7.89
C ILE A 174 17.08 2.28 7.64
N SER A 175 17.39 1.71 6.47
CA SER A 175 16.99 0.33 6.14
C SER A 175 17.63 -0.69 7.08
N ALA A 176 18.90 -0.50 7.46
CA ALA A 176 19.61 -1.36 8.41
C ALA A 176 19.02 -1.28 9.82
N VAL A 177 18.66 -0.07 10.28
CA VAL A 177 17.98 0.13 11.57
C VAL A 177 16.62 -0.54 11.57
N LEU A 178 15.79 -0.31 10.55
CA LEU A 178 14.48 -0.95 10.41
C LEU A 178 14.60 -2.47 10.35
N PHE A 179 15.58 -2.99 9.60
CA PHE A 179 15.86 -4.42 9.54
C PHE A 179 16.20 -4.99 10.92
N ALA A 180 17.05 -4.30 11.69
CA ALA A 180 17.38 -4.72 13.06
C ALA A 180 16.14 -4.70 13.97
N ILE A 181 15.31 -3.65 13.91
CA ILE A 181 14.06 -3.54 14.68
C ILE A 181 13.14 -4.71 14.34
N PHE A 182 12.84 -4.95 13.06
CA PHE A 182 11.98 -6.05 12.63
C PHE A 182 12.54 -7.42 13.03
N SER A 183 13.86 -7.61 12.91
CA SER A 183 14.52 -8.85 13.35
C SER A 183 14.37 -9.07 14.86
N MET A 184 14.53 -8.02 15.67
CA MET A 184 14.32 -8.09 17.12
C MET A 184 12.86 -8.43 17.46
N MET A 185 11.89 -7.79 16.79
CA MET A 185 10.47 -8.08 17.01
C MET A 185 10.14 -9.54 16.68
N VAL A 186 10.69 -10.08 15.58
CA VAL A 186 10.50 -11.49 15.21
C VAL A 186 11.17 -12.42 16.23
N ALA A 187 12.41 -12.13 16.62
CA ALA A 187 13.14 -12.94 17.59
C ALA A 187 12.47 -13.00 18.98
N ASN A 188 11.77 -11.92 19.36
CA ASN A 188 11.02 -11.85 20.61
C ASN A 188 9.56 -12.34 20.49
N LEU A 189 9.15 -12.89 19.33
CA LEU A 189 7.79 -13.35 19.07
C LEU A 189 6.72 -12.26 19.24
N TRP A 190 7.10 -11.00 19.02
CA TRP A 190 6.20 -9.84 19.10
C TRP A 190 5.28 -9.71 17.89
N TRP A 191 5.61 -10.38 16.79
CA TRP A 191 4.69 -10.55 15.67
C TRP A 191 3.76 -11.72 15.98
N VAL A 192 2.61 -11.40 16.58
CA VAL A 192 1.53 -12.36 16.81
C VAL A 192 0.76 -12.53 15.50
N ALA A 193 0.52 -13.79 15.10
CA ALA A 193 -0.40 -14.13 14.03
C ALA A 193 -1.85 -13.77 14.39
#